data_AF-A0A4Q2LMG8-F1
#
_entry.id   AF-A0A4Q2LMG8-F1
#
_cell.length_a   1.000
_cell.length_b   1.000
_cell.length_c   1.000
_cell.angle_alpha   90.00
_cell.angle_beta   90.00
_cell.angle_gamma   90.00
#
_symmetry.space_group_name_H-M   'P 1'
#
loop_
_entity.id
_entity.type
_entity.pdbx_description
1 polymer ?
#
loop_
_entity_poly.entity_id
_entity_poly.type
_entity_poly.pdbx_seq_one_letter_code
_entity_poly.pdbx_strand_id
1 'polypeptide(L)'
;MIEISSAEQFKEYRSKDGYFVVKDITGIKIHVTRCPDVDIANFNKKVIENSSKNGGYYYFEDVIDANEKLKPKKCENCRRLM
;
A
#
# COMPACT_ATOMS: atom_id res chain seq x y z
N MET A 1 7.19 7.99 -5.22
CA MET A 1 7.15 6.75 -4.42
C MET A 1 7.77 7.01 -3.06
N ILE A 2 7.07 6.64 -1.99
CA ILE A 2 7.57 6.76 -0.60
C ILE A 2 7.42 5.39 0.04
N GLU A 3 8.52 4.79 0.52
CA GLU A 3 8.44 3.53 1.27
C GLU A 3 7.94 3.81 2.69
N ILE A 4 6.96 3.03 3.14
CA ILE A 4 6.35 3.16 4.46
C ILE A 4 6.93 2.08 5.35
N SER A 5 7.80 2.48 6.27
CA SER A 5 8.50 1.57 7.18
C SER A 5 8.04 1.69 8.64
N SER A 6 7.28 2.75 8.97
CA SER A 6 6.79 3.01 10.32
C SER A 6 5.28 3.18 10.39
N ALA A 7 4.69 2.79 11.52
CA ALA A 7 3.26 2.94 11.78
C ALA A 7 2.80 4.41 11.77
N GLU A 8 3.67 5.34 12.17
CA GLU A 8 3.40 6.78 12.14
C GLU A 8 3.24 7.29 10.71
N GLN A 9 4.18 6.91 9.83
CA GLN A 9 4.09 7.22 8.40
C GLN A 9 2.82 6.62 7.80
N PHE A 10 2.51 5.36 8.11
CA PHE A 10 1.30 4.72 7.63
C PHE A 10 0.03 5.53 7.99
N LYS A 11 -0.07 6.02 9.23
CA LYS A 11 -1.20 6.87 9.67
C LYS A 11 -1.23 8.22 8.97
N GLU A 12 -0.06 8.85 8.80
CA GLU A 12 0.04 10.15 8.11
C GLU A 12 -0.45 10.03 6.66
N TYR A 13 0.10 9.09 5.90
CA TYR A 13 -0.26 8.92 4.49
C TYR A 13 -1.66 8.34 4.28
N ARG A 14 -2.21 7.61 5.25
CA ARG A 14 -3.61 7.16 5.21
C ARG A 14 -4.60 8.32 5.25
N SER A 15 -4.20 9.44 5.85
CA SER A 15 -5.03 10.64 5.94
C SER A 15 -4.90 11.56 4.71
N LYS A 16 -3.96 11.26 3.80
CA LYS A 16 -3.74 11.99 2.55
C LYS A 16 -4.54 11.40 1.39
N ASP A 17 -4.68 12.19 0.34
CA ASP A 17 -5.25 11.74 -0.93
C ASP A 17 -4.15 11.12 -1.80
N GLY A 18 -4.31 9.84 -2.14
CA GLY A 18 -3.31 9.05 -2.86
C GLY A 18 -3.57 7.55 -2.79
N TYR A 19 -2.52 6.77 -3.03
CA TYR A 19 -2.59 5.33 -3.24
C TYR A 19 -1.50 4.58 -2.47
N PHE A 20 -1.89 3.49 -1.81
CA PHE A 20 -0.96 2.52 -1.27
C PHE A 20 -0.74 1.37 -2.24
N VAL A 21 0.51 1.08 -2.53
CA VAL A 21 0.94 -0.12 -3.24
C VAL A 21 1.49 -1.09 -2.20
N VAL A 22 0.84 -2.23 -2.07
CA VAL A 22 1.28 -3.34 -1.22
C VAL A 22 1.96 -4.36 -2.12
N LYS A 23 3.26 -4.52 -1.94
CA LYS A 23 4.05 -5.58 -2.57
C LYS A 23 4.09 -6.75 -1.60
N ASP A 24 3.74 -7.93 -2.06
CA ASP A 24 3.77 -9.17 -1.28
C ASP A 24 4.26 -10.34 -2.15
N ILE A 25 4.56 -11.49 -1.54
CA ILE A 25 4.87 -12.74 -2.27
C ILE A 25 3.75 -13.16 -3.24
N THR A 26 2.50 -12.78 -2.94
CA THR A 26 1.33 -13.05 -3.79
C THR A 26 1.19 -12.09 -4.97
N GLY A 27 2.02 -11.04 -5.03
CA GLY A 27 2.03 -10.05 -6.09
C GLY A 27 1.97 -8.61 -5.56
N ILE A 28 1.84 -7.66 -6.49
CA ILE A 28 1.79 -6.23 -6.19
C ILE A 28 0.35 -5.74 -6.42
N LYS A 29 -0.25 -5.16 -5.39
CA LYS A 29 -1.61 -4.62 -5.44
C LYS A 29 -1.64 -3.14 -5.09
N ILE A 30 -2.46 -2.36 -5.78
CA ILE A 30 -2.72 -0.95 -5.49
C ILE A 30 -4.08 -0.77 -4.84
N HIS A 31 -4.10 0.11 -3.84
CA HIS A 31 -5.22 0.40 -2.99
C HIS A 31 -5.38 1.91 -2.83
N VAL A 32 -6.61 2.40 -2.72
CA VAL A 32 -6.83 3.78 -2.23
C VAL A 32 -6.47 3.87 -0.75
N THR A 33 -6.10 5.06 -0.27
CA THR A 33 -5.76 5.29 1.15
C THR A 33 -6.84 4.86 2.13
N ARG A 34 -8.11 4.94 1.70
CA ARG A 34 -9.28 4.56 2.50
C ARG A 34 -9.70 3.08 2.36
N CYS A 35 -8.93 2.26 1.65
CA CYS A 35 -9.34 0.90 1.37
C CYS A 35 -9.26 0.04 2.65
N PRO A 36 -10.31 -0.72 3.00
CA PRO A 36 -10.36 -1.49 4.26
C PRO A 36 -9.31 -2.61 4.32
N ASP A 37 -8.86 -3.09 3.17
CA ASP A 37 -7.84 -4.14 3.06
C ASP A 37 -6.44 -3.65 3.51
N VAL A 38 -6.19 -2.36 3.33
CA VAL A 38 -5.01 -1.68 3.85
C VAL A 38 -5.34 -1.28 5.27
N ASP A 39 -4.95 -2.09 6.24
CA ASP A 39 -5.15 -1.83 7.67
C ASP A 39 -3.82 -1.83 8.44
N ILE A 40 -3.76 -1.07 9.53
CA ILE A 40 -2.56 -0.95 10.35
C ILE A 40 -2.14 -2.29 10.99
N ALA A 41 -3.09 -3.19 11.30
CA ALA A 41 -2.77 -4.51 11.80
C ALA A 41 -2.07 -5.37 10.73
N ASN A 42 -2.53 -5.28 9.48
CA ASN A 42 -1.89 -5.96 8.35
C ASN A 42 -0.51 -5.35 8.03
N PHE A 43 -0.38 -4.03 8.16
CA PHE A 43 0.89 -3.33 8.03
C PHE A 43 1.90 -3.81 9.10
N ASN A 44 1.52 -3.80 10.37
CA ASN A 44 2.38 -4.22 11.47
C ASN A 44 2.87 -5.67 11.29
N LYS A 45 1.97 -6.60 10.97
CA LYS A 45 2.33 -8.00 10.73
C LYS A 45 3.33 -8.20 9.59
N LYS A 46 3.21 -7.42 8.51
CA LYS A 46 4.06 -7.55 7.31
C LYS A 46 5.38 -6.79 7.42
N VAL A 47 5.33 -5.54 7.86
CA VAL A 47 6.48 -4.62 7.84
C VAL A 47 7.26 -4.68 9.14
N ILE A 48 6.57 -4.68 10.29
CA ILE A 48 7.23 -4.64 11.61
C ILE A 48 7.60 -6.05 12.06
N GLU A 49 6.61 -6.94 12.20
CA GLU A 49 6.83 -8.29 12.75
C GLU A 49 7.62 -9.20 11.78
N ASN A 50 7.36 -9.10 10.48
CA ASN A 50 8.08 -9.87 9.46
C ASN A 50 9.31 -9.13 8.90
N SER A 51 9.64 -7.93 9.39
CA SER A 51 10.74 -7.10 8.88
C SER A 51 10.74 -6.99 7.34
N SER A 52 9.57 -6.81 6.74
CA SER A 52 9.38 -6.73 5.29
C SER A 52 9.87 -7.94 4.47
N LYS A 53 10.13 -9.10 5.09
CA LYS A 53 10.60 -10.31 4.39
C LYS A 53 9.59 -10.85 3.38
N ASN A 54 8.30 -10.63 3.63
CA ASN A 54 7.22 -11.05 2.74
C ASN A 54 6.69 -9.94 1.83
N GLY A 55 7.33 -8.77 1.83
CA GLY A 55 6.89 -7.62 1.06
C GLY A 55 6.89 -6.30 1.82
N GLY A 56 6.42 -5.23 1.19
CA GLY A 56 6.51 -3.86 1.71
C GLY A 56 5.34 -2.99 1.27
N TYR A 57 5.19 -1.85 1.95
CA TYR A 57 4.18 -0.85 1.65
C TYR A 57 4.83 0.38 1.03
N TYR A 58 4.25 0.86 -0.04
CA TYR A 58 4.70 2.03 -0.77
C TYR A 58 3.51 2.98 -0.94
N TYR A 59 3.76 4.28 -0.79
CA TYR A 59 2.79 5.32 -1.06
C TYR A 59 3.13 6.03 -2.36
N PHE A 60 2.07 6.32 -3.13
CA PHE A 60 2.10 7.06 -4.37
C PHE A 60 1.01 8.12 -4.31
N GLU A 61 1.33 9.34 -4.71
CA GLU A 61 0.33 10.41 -4.84
C GLU A 61 -0.58 10.15 -6.04
N ASP A 62 -0.03 9.56 -7.10
CA ASP A 62 -0.75 9.31 -8.35
C ASP A 62 -0.69 7.84 -8.79
N VAL A 63 -1.81 7.36 -9.33
CA VAL A 63 -1.97 5.98 -9.82
C VAL A 63 -1.17 5.71 -11.10
N ILE A 64 -0.90 6.72 -11.91
CA ILE A 64 -0.08 6.62 -13.12
C ILE A 64 1.37 6.32 -12.72
N ASP A 65 1.96 7.06 -11.77
CA ASP A 65 3.32 6.80 -11.28
C ASP A 65 3.46 5.39 -10.69
N ALA A 66 2.44 4.94 -9.95
CA ALA A 66 2.39 3.58 -9.43
C ALA A 66 2.36 2.53 -10.55
N ASN A 67 1.57 2.75 -11.60
CA ASN A 67 1.48 1.86 -12.76
C ASN A 67 2.76 1.82 -13.58
N GLU A 68 3.42 2.96 -13.81
CA GLU A 68 4.65 3.00 -14.57
C GLU A 68 5.80 2.30 -13.84
N LYS A 69 5.94 2.53 -12.52
CA LYS A 69 7.06 2.00 -11.73
C LYS A 69 6.88 0.55 -11.29
N LEU A 70 5.69 0.21 -10.80
CA LEU A 70 5.47 -1.08 -10.12
C LEU A 70 4.46 -1.97 -10.84
N LYS A 71 3.71 -1.45 -11.81
CA LYS A 71 2.64 -2.17 -12.54
C LYS A 71 1.72 -2.97 -11.60
N PRO A 72 1.21 -2.38 -10.50
CA PRO A 72 0.42 -3.09 -9.52
C PRO A 72 -0.95 -3.48 -10.10
N LYS A 73 -1.47 -4.63 -9.69
CA LYS A 73 -2.85 -5.00 -9.97
C LYS A 73 -3.79 -4.18 -9.10
N LYS A 74 -4.94 -3.76 -9.64
CA LYS A 74 -5.97 -3.10 -8.82
C LYS A 74 -6.47 -4.06 -7.74
N CYS A 75 -6.56 -3.58 -6.50
CA CYS A 75 -7.26 -4.31 -5.45
C CYS A 75 -8.73 -4.53 -5.85
N GLU A 76 -9.24 -5.73 -5.66
CA GLU A 76 -10.62 -6.10 -6.02
C GLU A 76 -11.66 -5.27 -5.25
N ASN A 77 -11.38 -4.98 -3.98
CA ASN A 77 -12.22 -4.13 -3.14
C ASN A 77 -12.18 -2.66 -3.60
N CYS A 78 -11.01 -2.15 -3.99
CA CYS A 78 -10.89 -0.77 -4.44
C CYS A 78 -11.26 -0.60 -5.94
N ARG A 79 -11.38 -1.68 -6.73
CA ARG A 79 -11.78 -1.65 -8.16
C ARG A 79 -13.19 -1.10 -8.39
N ARG A 80 -14.07 -1.15 -7.38
CA ARG A 80 -15.41 -0.55 -7.44
C ARG A 80 -15.45 0.94 -7.04
N LEU A 81 -14.34 1.45 -6.50
CA LEU A 81 -14.25 2.80 -5.92
C LEU A 81 -13.33 3.73 -6.72
N MET A 82 -12.67 3.22 -7.77
CA MET A 82 -11.74 3.93 -8.67
C MET A 82 -12.26 3.94 -10.10
#